data_AF-A0A4Q1CE81-F1
#
_entry.id   AF-A0A4Q1CE81-F1
#
_cell.length_a   1.000
_cell.length_b   1.000
_cell.length_c   1.000
_cell.angle_alpha   90.00
_cell.angle_beta   90.00
_cell.angle_gamma   90.00
#
_symmetry.space_group_name_H-M   'P 1'
#
loop_
_entity.id
_entity.type
_entity.pdbx_description
1 polymer ?
#
loop_
_entity_poly.entity_id
_entity_poly.type
_entity_poly.pdbx_seq_one_letter_code
_entity_poly.pdbx_strand_id
1 'polypeptide(L)'
;MINRFSPRSCLYLCVSGNFMTALEARHIAQQYVSDIGEVLPEFMFGLGDEEEFVDKYYFDFIWLTLTGQIPEEPPVAGGARGLTVNKYDKKVELISHGGYGVLRDTENKLTETYQLFSDFKNGKTRLQELKAKFDLTSEQLLELSKVIKDTELNREAIYAIINGLLDKVKNYR
;
A
#
# COMPACT_ATOMS: atom_id res chain seq x y z
N MET A 1 26.63 -44.18 -12.83
CA MET A 1 25.63 -43.82 -11.81
C MET A 1 25.30 -42.35 -11.98
N ILE A 2 24.05 -42.06 -12.36
CA ILE A 2 23.57 -40.73 -12.71
C ILE A 2 23.05 -40.08 -11.44
N ASN A 3 23.75 -39.08 -10.91
CA ASN A 3 23.21 -38.22 -9.86
C ASN A 3 22.53 -37.03 -10.51
N ARG A 4 21.19 -37.09 -10.57
CA ARG A 4 20.34 -35.97 -11.00
C ARG A 4 20.21 -34.98 -9.84
N PHE A 5 20.98 -33.90 -9.87
CA PHE A 5 20.66 -32.72 -9.08
C PHE A 5 19.66 -31.87 -9.86
N SER A 6 18.44 -31.79 -9.33
CA SER A 6 17.41 -30.83 -9.72
C SER A 6 17.39 -29.72 -8.66
N PRO A 7 17.78 -28.48 -8.95
CA PRO A 7 17.43 -27.35 -8.11
C PRO A 7 16.15 -26.72 -8.67
N ARG A 8 14.99 -27.15 -8.16
CA ARG A 8 13.82 -26.26 -8.14
C ARG A 8 14.10 -25.24 -7.04
N SER A 9 14.74 -24.14 -7.42
CA SER A 9 14.82 -22.93 -6.63
C SER A 9 13.40 -22.36 -6.47
N CYS A 10 12.70 -22.85 -5.44
CA CYS A 10 11.55 -22.17 -4.88
C CYS A 10 12.11 -20.94 -4.15
N LEU A 11 12.15 -19.81 -4.86
CA LEU A 11 12.34 -18.50 -4.25
C LEU A 11 11.11 -18.23 -3.37
N TYR A 12 11.20 -18.68 -2.12
CA TYR A 12 10.37 -18.13 -1.05
C TYR A 12 10.77 -16.66 -0.91
N LEU A 13 10.00 -15.77 -1.53
CA LEU A 13 9.95 -14.36 -1.17
C LEU A 13 9.29 -14.27 0.21
N CYS A 14 10.01 -14.70 1.25
CA CYS A 14 9.72 -14.27 2.61
C CYS A 14 10.08 -12.80 2.67
N VAL A 15 9.14 -11.92 2.35
CA VAL A 15 9.26 -10.49 2.69
C VAL A 15 8.93 -10.38 4.19
N SER A 16 9.80 -10.91 5.04
CA SER A 16 9.83 -10.57 6.46
C SER A 16 10.83 -9.43 6.65
N GLY A 17 10.56 -8.29 6.01
CA GLY A 17 11.21 -7.05 6.38
C GLY A 17 10.58 -6.56 7.69
N ASN A 18 11.36 -6.00 8.60
CA ASN A 18 10.83 -5.22 9.72
C ASN A 18 9.99 -4.07 9.14
N PHE A 19 8.70 -4.30 8.94
CA PHE A 19 7.78 -3.25 8.51
C PHE A 19 7.67 -2.23 9.64
N MET A 20 7.82 -0.95 9.27
CA MET A 20 7.64 0.17 10.18
C MET A 20 6.27 0.06 10.85
N THR A 21 6.22 0.22 12.17
CA THR A 21 4.97 0.20 12.93
C THR A 21 4.22 1.52 12.81
N ALA A 22 2.90 1.52 13.04
CA ALA A 22 2.10 2.74 13.12
C ALA A 22 2.65 3.75 14.14
N LEU A 23 3.12 3.28 15.29
CA LEU A 23 3.72 4.14 16.33
C LEU A 23 5.01 4.81 15.83
N GLU A 24 5.86 4.07 15.12
CA GLU A 24 7.09 4.60 14.54
C GLU A 24 6.78 5.61 13.43
N ALA A 25 5.80 5.32 12.57
CA ALA A 25 5.34 6.24 11.54
C ALA A 25 4.80 7.56 12.13
N ARG A 26 3.99 7.47 13.19
CA ARG A 26 3.47 8.63 13.90
C ARG A 26 4.57 9.46 14.54
N HIS A 27 5.59 8.81 15.10
CA HIS A 27 6.75 9.51 15.66
C HIS A 27 7.52 10.30 14.58
N ILE A 28 7.76 9.68 13.41
CA ILE A 28 8.41 10.35 12.27
C ILE A 28 7.58 11.53 11.77
N ALA A 29 6.27 11.33 11.61
CA ALA A 29 5.35 12.38 11.21
C ALA A 29 5.35 13.54 12.22
N GLN A 30 5.35 13.23 13.52
CA GLN A 30 5.33 14.23 14.59
C GLN A 30 6.63 15.06 14.60
N GLN A 31 7.77 14.40 14.39
CA GLN A 31 9.06 15.10 14.24
C GLN A 31 9.02 16.05 13.05
N TYR A 32 8.53 15.57 11.90
CA TYR A 32 8.43 16.37 10.69
C TYR A 32 7.59 17.64 10.89
N VAL A 33 6.39 17.54 11.48
CA VAL A 33 5.55 18.74 11.72
C VAL A 33 6.15 19.67 12.78
N SER A 34 6.85 19.12 13.77
CA SER A 34 7.52 19.92 14.80
C SER A 34 8.69 20.71 14.23
N ASP A 35 9.42 20.13 13.27
CA ASP A 35 10.56 20.77 12.60
C ASP A 35 10.12 21.92 11.68
N ILE A 36 8.89 21.91 11.18
CA ILE A 36 8.30 23.02 10.41
C ILE A 36 8.07 24.24 11.31
N GLY A 37 7.60 24.02 12.54
CA GLY A 37 7.30 25.08 13.50
C GLY A 37 6.05 25.89 13.13
N GLU A 38 6.16 27.21 13.26
CA GLU A 38 5.08 28.15 12.95
C GLU A 38 4.88 28.28 11.43
N VAL A 39 3.65 28.07 10.96
CA VAL A 39 3.30 28.10 9.52
C VAL A 39 2.39 29.27 9.16
N LEU A 40 1.68 29.80 10.14
CA LEU A 40 0.90 31.03 10.08
C LEU A 40 1.07 31.74 11.42
N PRO A 41 0.86 33.07 11.51
CA PRO A 41 0.97 33.79 12.77
C PRO A 41 0.14 33.11 13.87
N GLU A 42 0.82 32.68 14.94
CA GLU A 42 0.25 32.00 16.11
C GLU A 42 -0.23 30.54 15.88
N PHE A 43 0.00 29.97 14.70
CA PHE A 43 -0.43 28.61 14.35
C PHE A 43 0.70 27.71 13.82
N MET A 44 0.63 26.44 14.19
CA MET A 44 1.47 25.35 13.72
C MET A 44 0.61 24.19 13.21
N PHE A 45 1.21 23.28 12.45
CA PHE A 45 0.55 22.02 12.09
C PHE A 45 0.65 20.99 13.22
N GLY A 46 -0.45 20.29 13.45
CA GLY A 46 -0.49 19.02 14.17
C GLY A 46 -0.84 17.87 13.24
N LEU A 47 -0.89 16.67 13.81
CA LEU A 47 -1.37 15.46 13.14
C LEU A 47 -2.76 15.10 13.63
N GLY A 48 -3.69 14.95 12.70
CA GLY A 48 -5.06 14.50 12.94
C GLY A 48 -5.22 13.00 12.73
N ASP A 49 -6.26 12.68 11.95
CA ASP A 49 -6.63 11.31 11.61
C ASP A 49 -5.51 10.59 10.88
N GLU A 50 -5.43 9.28 11.16
CA GLU A 50 -4.43 8.38 10.63
C GLU A 50 -5.11 7.33 9.76
N GLU A 51 -4.52 7.04 8.59
CA GLU A 51 -4.97 5.95 7.73
C GLU A 51 -3.79 5.09 7.26
N GLU A 52 -3.97 3.77 7.34
CA GLU A 52 -2.95 2.81 6.91
C GLU A 52 -3.17 2.35 5.46
N PHE A 53 -2.14 2.55 4.64
CA PHE A 53 -2.03 2.04 3.28
C PHE A 53 -1.02 0.89 3.24
N VAL A 54 -1.01 0.14 2.14
CA VAL A 54 -0.09 -1.02 2.02
C VAL A 54 1.38 -0.61 2.12
N ASP A 55 1.77 0.51 1.51
CA ASP A 55 3.17 0.95 1.43
C ASP A 55 3.50 2.16 2.31
N LYS A 56 2.51 2.76 2.98
CA LYS A 56 2.69 3.98 3.78
C LYS A 56 1.63 4.16 4.86
N TYR A 57 1.90 5.06 5.80
CA TYR A 57 0.89 5.61 6.71
C TYR A 57 0.58 7.04 6.28
N TYR A 58 -0.68 7.43 6.36
CA TYR A 58 -1.18 8.77 6.06
C TYR A 58 -1.61 9.47 7.35
N PHE A 59 -1.37 10.77 7.44
CA PHE A 59 -1.81 11.62 8.53
C PHE A 59 -2.40 12.93 7.99
N ASP A 60 -3.63 13.28 8.37
CA ASP A 60 -4.21 14.59 8.09
C ASP A 60 -3.47 15.69 8.87
N PHE A 61 -3.33 16.88 8.27
CA PHE A 61 -2.93 18.06 9.03
C PHE A 61 -4.11 18.65 9.77
N ILE A 62 -3.84 19.09 11.01
CA ILE A 62 -4.77 19.90 11.80
C ILE A 62 -4.08 21.18 12.25
N TRP A 63 -4.87 22.20 12.55
CA TRP A 63 -4.38 23.44 13.11
C TRP A 63 -4.21 23.32 14.62
N LEU A 64 -3.06 23.77 15.11
CA LEU A 64 -2.80 23.96 16.53
C LEU A 64 -2.31 25.39 16.76
N THR A 65 -2.66 25.96 17.89
CA THR A 65 -1.99 27.17 18.40
C THR A 65 -0.55 26.83 18.77
N LEU A 66 0.32 27.84 18.95
CA LEU A 66 1.69 27.62 19.44
C LEU A 66 1.76 26.92 20.81
N THR A 67 0.66 26.88 21.56
CA THR A 67 0.53 26.14 22.84
C THR A 67 -0.02 24.72 22.66
N GLY A 68 -0.22 24.26 21.42
CA GLY A 68 -0.69 22.92 21.10
C GLY A 68 -2.20 22.70 21.23
N GLN A 69 -3.02 23.76 21.30
CA GLN A 69 -4.47 23.65 21.40
C GLN A 69 -5.12 23.68 20.01
N ILE A 70 -6.16 22.88 19.80
CA ILE A 70 -6.99 22.97 18.58
C ILE A 70 -7.84 24.24 18.72
N PRO A 71 -7.73 25.22 17.79
CA PRO A 71 -8.53 26.44 17.85
C PRO A 71 -10.02 26.13 17.62
N GLU A 72 -10.91 26.88 18.30
CA GLU A 72 -12.36 26.77 18.08
C GLU A 72 -12.73 27.13 16.63
N GLU A 73 -12.07 28.15 16.09
CA GLU A 73 -12.18 28.56 14.68
C GLU A 73 -10.82 28.41 14.00
N PRO A 74 -10.57 27.29 13.30
CA PRO A 74 -9.31 27.09 12.58
C PRO A 74 -9.17 28.06 11.40
N PRO A 75 -7.94 28.54 11.11
CA PRO A 75 -7.72 29.40 9.96
C PRO A 75 -8.03 28.67 8.64
N VAL A 76 -8.59 29.42 7.69
CA VAL A 76 -8.78 28.94 6.32
C VAL A 76 -7.50 29.19 5.54
N ALA A 77 -6.75 28.13 5.25
CA ALA A 77 -5.59 28.19 4.37
C ALA A 77 -5.60 27.04 3.37
N GLY A 78 -5.08 27.31 2.17
CA GLY A 78 -4.86 26.30 1.13
C GLY A 78 -3.49 25.63 1.32
N GLY A 79 -3.34 24.40 0.83
CA GLY A 79 -2.06 23.70 0.89
C GLY A 79 -2.18 22.19 0.77
N ALA A 80 -1.18 21.50 1.31
CA ALA A 80 -1.23 20.06 1.50
C ALA A 80 -2.34 19.72 2.49
N ARG A 81 -3.04 18.61 2.23
CA ARG A 81 -4.07 18.05 3.11
C ARG A 81 -3.43 17.41 4.35
N GLY A 82 -2.27 16.81 4.15
CA GLY A 82 -1.56 16.04 5.17
C GLY A 82 -0.21 15.58 4.64
N LEU A 83 0.30 14.51 5.24
CA LEU A 83 1.53 13.86 4.82
C LEU A 83 1.38 12.34 4.80
N THR A 84 2.33 11.69 4.14
CA THR A 84 2.51 10.24 4.23
C THR A 84 3.91 9.90 4.70
N VAL A 85 4.06 8.74 5.36
CA VAL A 85 5.34 8.17 5.76
C VAL A 85 5.48 6.79 5.13
N ASN A 86 6.47 6.63 4.24
CA ASN A 86 6.72 5.37 3.53
C ASN A 86 7.20 4.26 4.48
N LYS A 87 6.57 3.08 4.45
CA LYS A 87 6.87 1.95 5.35
C LYS A 87 8.26 1.34 5.14
N TYR A 88 8.85 1.53 3.97
CA TYR A 88 10.12 0.91 3.56
C TYR A 88 11.32 1.82 3.79
N ASP A 89 11.26 3.05 3.27
CA ASP A 89 12.39 3.99 3.31
C ASP A 89 12.19 5.14 4.31
N LYS A 90 11.05 5.14 5.02
CA LYS A 90 10.71 6.10 6.09
C LYS A 90 10.64 7.56 5.63
N LYS A 91 10.59 7.81 4.31
CA LYS A 91 10.49 9.17 3.78
C LYS A 91 9.11 9.75 4.03
N VAL A 92 9.10 11.04 4.33
CA VAL A 92 7.90 11.86 4.48
C VAL A 92 7.62 12.59 3.19
N GLU A 93 6.37 12.52 2.72
CA GLU A 93 5.90 13.25 1.55
C GLU A 93 4.61 14.00 1.87
N LEU A 94 4.55 15.29 1.55
CA LEU A 94 3.32 16.08 1.63
C LEU A 94 2.34 15.62 0.54
N ILE A 95 1.05 15.56 0.87
CA ILE A 95 0.03 15.11 -0.07
C ILE A 95 -1.11 16.12 -0.16
N SER A 96 -1.52 16.46 -1.38
CA SER A 96 -2.66 17.33 -1.65
C SER A 96 -3.98 16.56 -1.52
N HIS A 97 -5.11 17.25 -1.51
CA HIS A 97 -6.43 16.60 -1.55
C HIS A 97 -6.61 15.69 -2.76
N GLY A 98 -6.16 16.12 -3.94
CA GLY A 98 -6.19 15.30 -5.16
C GLY A 98 -5.24 14.10 -5.09
N GLY A 99 -4.04 14.31 -4.53
CA GLY A 99 -3.08 13.22 -4.30
C GLY A 99 -3.64 12.15 -3.36
N TYR A 100 -4.33 12.58 -2.29
CA TYR A 100 -5.02 11.67 -1.37
C TYR A 100 -6.12 10.86 -2.06
N GLY A 101 -6.90 11.50 -2.94
CA GLY A 101 -7.89 10.81 -3.77
C GLY A 101 -7.26 9.70 -4.63
N VAL A 102 -6.15 10.00 -5.32
CA VAL A 102 -5.42 9.01 -6.11
C VAL A 102 -4.87 7.87 -5.25
N LEU A 103 -4.36 8.18 -4.05
CA LEU A 103 -3.86 7.19 -3.10
C LEU A 103 -4.96 6.23 -2.65
N ARG A 104 -6.12 6.77 -2.25
CA ARG A 104 -7.31 5.99 -1.88
C ARG A 104 -7.84 5.12 -3.01
N ASP A 105 -7.91 5.66 -4.22
CA ASP A 105 -8.35 4.89 -5.40
C ASP A 105 -7.41 3.73 -5.71
N THR A 106 -6.11 3.93 -5.52
CA THR A 106 -5.08 2.90 -5.72
C THR A 106 -5.22 1.78 -4.68
N GLU A 107 -5.39 2.14 -3.41
CA GLU A 107 -5.60 1.20 -2.30
C GLU A 107 -6.90 0.39 -2.44
N ASN A 108 -7.97 1.04 -2.90
CA ASN A 108 -9.24 0.37 -3.20
C ASN A 108 -9.07 -0.66 -4.31
N LYS A 109 -8.43 -0.28 -5.43
CA LYS A 109 -8.15 -1.20 -6.55
C LYS A 109 -7.28 -2.38 -6.10
N LEU A 110 -6.33 -2.13 -5.21
CA LEU A 110 -5.49 -3.17 -4.63
C LEU A 110 -6.30 -4.14 -3.78
N THR A 111 -7.13 -3.61 -2.87
CA THR A 111 -7.99 -4.38 -1.98
C THR A 111 -8.99 -5.23 -2.77
N GLU A 112 -9.63 -4.66 -3.80
CA GLU A 112 -10.49 -5.40 -4.72
C GLU A 112 -9.74 -6.54 -5.40
N THR A 113 -8.53 -6.27 -5.87
CA THR A 113 -7.72 -7.28 -6.55
C THR A 113 -7.33 -8.38 -5.56
N TYR A 114 -6.92 -8.03 -4.35
CA TYR A 114 -6.66 -9.00 -3.28
C TYR A 114 -7.86 -9.89 -3.02
N GLN A 115 -9.06 -9.31 -2.93
CA GLN A 115 -10.27 -10.08 -2.73
C GLN A 115 -10.56 -11.02 -3.91
N LEU A 116 -10.40 -10.56 -5.15
CA LEU A 116 -10.58 -11.40 -6.33
C LEU A 116 -9.66 -12.62 -6.33
N PHE A 117 -8.38 -12.42 -6.01
CA PHE A 117 -7.39 -13.50 -5.94
C PHE A 117 -7.64 -14.44 -4.76
N SER A 118 -8.03 -13.91 -3.60
CA SER A 118 -8.37 -14.70 -2.41
C SER A 118 -9.61 -15.55 -2.65
N ASP A 119 -10.66 -14.97 -3.21
CA ASP A 119 -11.88 -15.69 -3.58
C ASP A 119 -11.56 -16.79 -4.59
N PHE A 120 -10.69 -16.50 -5.56
CA PHE A 120 -10.24 -17.47 -6.54
C PHE A 120 -9.43 -18.63 -5.94
N LYS A 121 -8.58 -18.34 -4.95
CA LYS A 121 -7.85 -19.36 -4.20
C LYS A 121 -8.80 -20.29 -3.43
N ASN A 122 -9.85 -19.70 -2.85
CA ASN A 122 -10.82 -20.40 -1.99
C ASN A 122 -12.02 -21.00 -2.76
N GLY A 123 -12.16 -20.74 -4.07
CA GLY A 123 -13.25 -21.25 -4.90
C GLY A 123 -13.25 -20.69 -6.34
N LYS A 124 -14.03 -21.30 -7.25
CA LYS A 124 -14.04 -20.93 -8.69
C LYS A 124 -14.98 -19.78 -9.08
N THR A 125 -15.58 -19.09 -8.12
CA THR A 125 -16.74 -18.20 -8.36
C THR A 125 -16.42 -16.88 -9.06
N ARG A 126 -15.15 -16.50 -9.22
CA ARG A 126 -14.74 -15.21 -9.83
C ARG A 126 -13.77 -15.30 -11.02
N LEU A 127 -13.74 -16.46 -11.68
CA LEU A 127 -12.89 -16.72 -12.85
C LEU A 127 -13.12 -15.72 -14.00
N GLN A 128 -14.38 -15.40 -14.32
CA GLN A 128 -14.70 -14.49 -15.42
C GLN A 128 -14.31 -13.04 -15.10
N GLU A 129 -14.47 -12.61 -13.84
CA GLU A 129 -14.06 -11.29 -13.38
C GLU A 129 -12.55 -11.10 -13.46
N LEU A 130 -11.76 -12.10 -13.02
CA LEU A 130 -10.31 -12.09 -13.18
C LEU A 130 -9.88 -12.06 -14.64
N LYS A 131 -10.54 -12.88 -15.48
CA LYS A 131 -10.27 -12.93 -16.91
C LYS A 131 -10.46 -11.57 -17.58
N ALA A 132 -11.56 -10.88 -17.27
CA ALA A 132 -11.87 -9.57 -17.82
C ALA A 132 -10.97 -8.46 -17.26
N LYS A 133 -10.72 -8.43 -15.94
CA LYS A 133 -9.92 -7.38 -15.29
C LYS A 133 -8.46 -7.38 -15.76
N PHE A 134 -7.91 -8.55 -16.08
CA PHE A 134 -6.50 -8.71 -16.47
C PHE A 134 -6.30 -9.12 -17.93
N ASP A 135 -7.37 -9.18 -18.73
CA ASP A 135 -7.36 -9.58 -20.14
C ASP A 135 -6.61 -10.92 -20.38
N LEU A 136 -7.01 -11.96 -19.64
CA LEU A 136 -6.33 -13.26 -19.67
C LEU A 136 -6.99 -14.22 -20.66
N THR A 137 -6.20 -15.06 -21.32
CA THR A 137 -6.74 -16.23 -22.04
C THR A 137 -7.18 -17.33 -21.07
N SER A 138 -7.95 -18.31 -21.55
CA SER A 138 -8.38 -19.44 -20.71
C SER A 138 -7.20 -20.30 -20.23
N GLU A 139 -6.13 -20.42 -21.03
CA GLU A 139 -4.90 -21.13 -20.67
C GLU A 139 -4.13 -20.37 -19.59
N GLN A 140 -3.96 -19.06 -19.78
CA GLN A 140 -3.33 -18.17 -18.81
C GLN A 140 -4.06 -18.15 -17.46
N LEU A 141 -5.39 -18.18 -17.49
CA LEU A 141 -6.23 -18.27 -16.30
C LEU A 141 -6.07 -19.62 -15.57
N LEU A 142 -5.87 -20.72 -16.31
CA LEU A 142 -5.61 -22.04 -15.73
C LEU A 142 -4.23 -22.08 -15.06
N GLU A 143 -3.19 -21.53 -15.68
CA GLU A 143 -1.87 -21.43 -15.07
C GLU A 143 -1.89 -20.53 -13.84
N LEU A 144 -2.56 -19.38 -13.93
CA LEU A 144 -2.78 -18.48 -12.79
C LEU A 144 -3.45 -19.23 -11.61
N SER A 145 -4.42 -20.10 -11.90
CA SER A 145 -5.09 -20.94 -10.89
C SER A 145 -4.16 -21.89 -10.15
N LYS A 146 -3.14 -22.41 -10.83
CA LYS A 146 -2.15 -23.31 -10.22
C LYS A 146 -1.22 -22.50 -9.32
N VAL A 147 -0.69 -21.39 -9.83
CA VAL A 147 0.28 -20.60 -9.07
C VAL A 147 -0.35 -19.95 -7.84
N ILE A 148 -1.57 -19.42 -7.94
CA ILE A 148 -2.26 -18.79 -6.78
C ILE A 148 -2.57 -19.79 -5.67
N LYS A 149 -2.93 -21.04 -6.00
CA LYS A 149 -3.19 -22.08 -4.99
C LYS A 149 -1.96 -22.35 -4.12
N ASP A 150 -0.79 -22.37 -4.74
CA ASP A 150 0.48 -22.65 -4.09
C ASP A 150 1.14 -21.39 -3.48
N THR A 151 0.58 -20.20 -3.73
CA THR A 151 1.12 -18.93 -3.23
C THR A 151 0.39 -18.47 -1.97
N GLU A 152 1.13 -18.12 -0.92
CA GLU A 152 0.58 -17.41 0.23
C GLU A 152 0.22 -15.98 -0.17
N LEU A 153 -1.07 -15.62 -0.05
CA LEU A 153 -1.54 -14.29 -0.39
C LEU A 153 -1.41 -13.41 0.85
N ASN A 154 -0.47 -12.47 0.83
CA ASN A 154 -0.42 -11.34 1.76
C ASN A 154 -0.74 -10.07 0.97
N ARG A 155 -1.60 -9.20 1.53
CA ARG A 155 -1.96 -7.88 1.01
C ARG A 155 -0.71 -7.04 0.68
N GLU A 156 0.35 -7.14 1.48
CA GLU A 156 1.60 -6.39 1.28
C GLU A 156 2.43 -6.90 0.10
N ALA A 157 2.46 -8.22 -0.09
CA ALA A 157 3.19 -8.86 -1.19
C ALA A 157 2.37 -8.90 -2.48
N ILE A 158 1.08 -8.54 -2.45
CA ILE A 158 0.18 -8.83 -3.56
C ILE A 158 0.58 -8.10 -4.85
N TYR A 159 1.14 -6.89 -4.77
CA TYR A 159 1.65 -6.20 -5.96
C TYR A 159 2.80 -6.95 -6.63
N ALA A 160 3.78 -7.40 -5.83
CA ALA A 160 4.91 -8.17 -6.34
C ALA A 160 4.47 -9.54 -6.86
N ILE A 161 3.49 -10.15 -6.19
CA ILE A 161 2.87 -11.40 -6.62
C ILE A 161 2.09 -11.20 -7.92
N ILE A 162 1.22 -10.19 -8.04
CA ILE A 162 0.44 -9.89 -9.26
C ILE A 162 1.38 -9.57 -10.42
N ASN A 163 2.36 -8.68 -10.23
CA ASN A 163 3.29 -8.34 -11.30
C ASN A 163 4.14 -9.57 -11.71
N GLY A 164 4.64 -10.32 -10.74
CA GLY A 164 5.36 -11.57 -11.00
C GLY A 164 4.51 -12.65 -11.66
N LEU A 165 3.20 -12.70 -11.35
CA LEU A 165 2.24 -13.62 -11.96
C LEU A 165 1.91 -13.21 -13.39
N LEU A 166 1.59 -11.93 -13.62
CA LEU A 166 1.30 -11.39 -14.95
C LEU A 166 2.52 -11.51 -15.87
N ASP A 167 3.72 -11.26 -15.37
CA ASP A 167 4.96 -11.39 -16.15
C ASP A 167 5.25 -12.86 -16.50
N LYS A 168 5.04 -13.80 -15.57
CA LYS A 168 5.18 -15.24 -15.87
C LYS A 168 4.15 -15.71 -16.91
N VAL A 169 2.92 -15.21 -16.81
CA VAL A 169 1.80 -15.59 -17.69
C VAL A 169 1.90 -14.96 -19.09
N LYS A 170 2.49 -13.76 -19.21
CA LYS A 170 2.77 -13.11 -20.50
C LYS A 170 4.01 -13.69 -21.20
N ASN A 171 4.97 -14.22 -20.45
CA ASN A 171 6.19 -14.83 -20.99
C ASN A 171 6.11 -16.36 -21.15
N TYR A 172 4.98 -16.99 -20.80
CA TYR A 172 4.70 -18.39 -21.14
C TYR A 172 4.36 -18.47 -22.64
N ARG A 173 5.39 -18.63 -23.47
CA ARG A 173 5.30 -19.04 -24.87
C ARG A 173 5.73 -20.50 -25.01
#